data_AF-A0A933ZWK8-F1
#
_entry.id   AF-A0A933ZWK8-F1
#
_cell.length_a   1.000
_cell.length_b   1.000
_cell.length_c   1.000
_cell.angle_alpha   90.00
_cell.angle_beta   90.00
_cell.angle_gamma   90.00
#
_symmetry.space_group_name_H-M   'P 1'
#
loop_
_entity.id
_entity.type
_entity.pdbx_description
1 polymer ?
#
loop_
_entity_poly.entity_id
_entity_poly.type
_entity_poly.pdbx_seq_one_letter_code
_entity_poly.pdbx_strand_id
1 'polypeptide(L)'
;RTLFFFGFDLDERLAERLAEHKRGTVAPAEALPLPVSIDSKFSADGLTEALHAMGKTPAYDVVPVGRQLKAAMPDALDLAARHLVTALLPFSEQYPMPFYRVKA
;
A
#
# COMPACT_ATOMS: atom_id res chain seq x y z
N ARG A 1 8.86 -0.95 -8.93
CA ARG A 1 7.70 -1.65 -8.32
C ARG A 1 6.96 -0.67 -7.44
N THR A 2 5.63 -0.66 -7.50
CA THR A 2 4.74 0.24 -6.75
C THR A 2 3.65 -0.58 -6.05
N LEU A 3 2.80 0.05 -5.22
CA LEU A 3 1.66 -0.63 -4.59
C LEU A 3 0.69 -1.27 -5.58
N PHE A 4 0.61 -0.73 -6.79
CA PHE A 4 -0.29 -1.18 -7.84
C PHE A 4 0.42 -2.00 -8.92
N PHE A 5 1.69 -2.38 -8.69
CA PHE A 5 2.46 -3.15 -9.65
C PHE A 5 3.57 -3.96 -8.95
N PHE A 6 3.20 -5.16 -8.48
CA PHE A 6 4.11 -6.14 -7.90
C PHE A 6 4.55 -7.21 -8.89
N GLY A 7 3.80 -7.43 -9.97
CA GLY A 7 4.10 -8.41 -11.01
C GLY A 7 2.85 -9.10 -11.49
N PHE A 8 2.85 -9.47 -12.77
CA PHE A 8 1.67 -10.00 -13.47
C PHE A 8 0.93 -11.07 -12.65
N ASP A 9 1.63 -12.15 -12.26
CA ASP A 9 1.00 -13.27 -11.55
C ASP A 9 0.37 -12.86 -10.21
N LEU A 10 1.02 -11.96 -9.47
CA LEU A 10 0.49 -11.52 -8.17
C LEU A 10 -0.67 -10.55 -8.37
N ASP A 11 -0.52 -9.62 -9.29
CA ASP A 11 -1.52 -8.59 -9.59
C ASP A 11 -2.80 -9.26 -10.14
N GLU A 12 -2.69 -10.31 -10.96
CA GLU A 12 -3.82 -11.12 -11.45
C GLU A 12 -4.53 -11.86 -10.30
N ARG A 13 -3.79 -12.55 -9.43
CA ARG A 13 -4.35 -13.24 -8.26
C ARG A 13 -5.06 -12.30 -7.29
N LEU A 14 -4.52 -11.08 -7.11
CA LEU A 14 -5.16 -10.04 -6.30
C LEU A 14 -6.45 -9.54 -6.95
N ALA A 15 -6.45 -9.34 -8.27
CA ALA A 15 -7.64 -8.93 -9.01
C ALA A 15 -8.75 -9.99 -8.95
N GLU A 16 -8.41 -11.27 -9.12
CA GLU A 16 -9.34 -12.38 -9.02
C GLU A 16 -9.95 -12.46 -7.62
N ARG A 17 -9.12 -12.46 -6.57
CA ARG A 17 -9.59 -12.51 -5.17
C ARG A 17 -10.46 -11.30 -4.81
N LEU A 18 -10.12 -10.11 -5.29
CA LEU A 18 -10.96 -8.92 -5.09
C LEU A 18 -12.31 -9.07 -5.81
N ALA A 19 -12.33 -9.65 -7.00
CA ALA A 19 -13.57 -9.91 -7.73
C ALA A 19 -14.46 -10.95 -7.02
N GLU A 20 -13.86 -11.97 -6.39
CA GLU A 20 -14.58 -12.91 -5.52
C GLU A 20 -15.22 -12.21 -4.32
N HIS A 21 -14.46 -11.39 -3.60
CA HIS A 21 -14.98 -10.63 -2.45
C HIS A 21 -16.14 -9.71 -2.85
N LYS A 22 -16.08 -9.08 -4.03
CA LYS A 22 -17.17 -8.23 -4.55
C LYS A 22 -18.45 -8.99 -4.90
N ARG A 23 -18.34 -10.24 -5.35
CA ARG A 23 -19.49 -11.09 -5.68
C ARG A 23 -20.05 -11.82 -4.46
N GLY A 24 -19.25 -11.95 -3.40
CA GLY A 24 -19.67 -12.52 -2.13
C GLY A 24 -20.72 -11.66 -1.43
N THR A 25 -21.37 -12.24 -0.43
CA THR A 25 -22.37 -11.57 0.42
C THR A 25 -21.78 -11.12 1.76
N VAL A 26 -20.49 -11.34 1.99
CA VAL A 26 -19.79 -10.96 3.23
C VAL A 26 -19.49 -9.47 3.20
N ALA A 27 -19.78 -8.78 4.29
CA ALA A 27 -19.52 -7.35 4.39
C ALA A 27 -18.01 -7.07 4.22
N PRO A 28 -17.60 -6.00 3.52
CA PRO A 28 -16.19 -5.69 3.33
C PRO A 28 -15.37 -5.63 4.62
N ALA A 29 -15.95 -5.13 5.72
CA ALA A 29 -15.29 -5.02 7.01
C ALA A 29 -15.04 -6.38 7.68
N GLU A 30 -15.86 -7.39 7.35
CA GLU A 30 -15.67 -8.77 7.80
C GLU A 30 -14.72 -9.53 6.87
N ALA A 31 -14.83 -9.30 5.56
CA ALA A 31 -14.03 -9.97 4.55
C ALA A 31 -12.55 -9.53 4.57
N LEU A 32 -12.29 -8.28 4.94
CA LEU A 32 -10.97 -7.66 4.94
C LEU A 32 -10.66 -7.11 6.35
N PRO A 33 -9.74 -7.73 7.11
CA PRO A 33 -9.32 -7.25 8.42
C PRO A 33 -8.38 -6.04 8.27
N LEU A 34 -8.95 -4.90 7.89
CA LEU A 34 -8.22 -3.66 7.65
C LEU A 34 -7.84 -3.00 8.99
N PRO A 35 -6.71 -2.26 9.04
CA PRO A 35 -6.27 -1.57 10.25
C PRO A 35 -7.10 -0.32 10.58
N VAL A 36 -8.07 0.02 9.72
CA VAL A 36 -9.01 1.15 9.88
C VAL A 36 -10.42 0.66 9.59
N SER A 37 -11.40 1.24 10.28
CA SER A 37 -12.81 0.97 9.98
C SER A 37 -13.21 1.63 8.67
N ILE A 38 -13.82 0.84 7.78
CA ILE A 38 -14.36 1.30 6.50
C ILE A 38 -15.86 1.62 6.54
N ASP A 39 -16.54 1.27 7.65
CA ASP A 39 -17.96 1.58 7.87
C ASP A 39 -18.16 2.95 8.54
N SER A 40 -17.08 3.55 9.05
CA SER A 40 -17.09 4.87 9.68
C SER A 40 -16.76 6.00 8.71
N LYS A 41 -17.03 7.24 9.11
CA LYS A 41 -16.53 8.42 8.39
C LYS A 41 -15.01 8.37 8.29
N PHE A 42 -14.49 8.76 7.13
CA PHE A 42 -13.06 8.83 6.88
C PHE A 42 -12.36 9.77 7.88
N SER A 43 -11.27 9.29 8.48
CA SER A 43 -10.38 10.08 9.35
C SER A 43 -8.95 10.01 8.79
N ALA A 44 -8.44 11.16 8.33
CA ALA A 44 -7.08 11.25 7.82
C ALA A 44 -6.04 10.99 8.92
N ASP A 45 -6.31 11.46 10.14
CA ASP A 45 -5.44 11.25 11.30
C ASP A 45 -5.46 9.77 11.71
N GLY A 46 -6.65 9.14 11.76
CA GLY A 46 -6.77 7.72 12.08
C GLY A 46 -6.08 6.82 11.05
N LEU A 47 -6.15 7.18 9.75
CA LEU A 47 -5.39 6.48 8.72
C LEU A 47 -3.88 6.70 8.91
N THR A 48 -3.45 7.92 9.20
CA THR A 48 -2.03 8.26 9.44
C THR A 48 -1.46 7.46 10.61
N GLU A 49 -2.18 7.39 11.73
CA GLU A 49 -1.83 6.59 12.90
C GLU A 49 -1.75 5.09 12.57
N ALA A 50 -2.76 4.57 11.87
CA ALA A 50 -2.77 3.17 11.45
C ALA A 50 -1.57 2.84 10.54
N LEU A 51 -1.23 3.72 9.59
CA LEU A 51 -0.08 3.53 8.72
C LEU A 51 1.24 3.63 9.49
N HIS A 52 1.37 4.53 10.46
CA HIS A 52 2.54 4.57 11.35
C HIS A 52 2.69 3.29 12.18
N ALA A 53 1.57 2.69 12.65
CA ALA A 53 1.59 1.44 13.39
C ALA A 53 2.03 0.23 12.53
N MET A 54 1.92 0.31 11.20
CA MET A 54 2.36 -0.76 10.29
C MET A 54 3.89 -0.87 10.17
N GLY A 55 4.63 0.15 10.59
CA GLY A 55 6.08 0.12 10.65
C GLY A 55 6.76 1.42 10.26
N LYS A 56 8.09 1.39 10.20
CA LYS A 56 8.91 2.55 9.87
C LYS A 56 9.02 2.73 8.36
N THR A 57 8.68 3.92 7.88
CA THR A 57 8.91 4.34 6.50
C THR A 57 10.41 4.26 6.16
N PRO A 58 10.80 3.53 5.09
CA PRO A 58 12.17 3.54 4.62
C PRO A 58 12.58 4.93 4.12
N ALA A 59 13.87 5.25 4.19
CA ALA A 59 14.38 6.48 3.59
C ALA A 59 14.07 6.52 2.08
N TYR A 60 13.71 7.70 1.58
CA TYR A 60 13.39 7.92 0.18
C TYR A 60 13.99 9.23 -0.34
N ASP A 61 14.09 9.34 -1.66
CA ASP A 61 14.35 10.60 -2.37
C ASP A 61 13.08 11.06 -3.07
N VAL A 62 12.81 12.36 -3.06
CA VAL A 62 11.74 12.95 -3.86
C VAL A 62 12.31 13.27 -5.24
N VAL A 63 11.74 12.64 -6.26
CA VAL A 63 12.10 12.80 -7.67
C VAL A 63 10.86 13.20 -8.47
N PRO A 64 10.97 13.68 -9.72
CA PRO A 64 9.81 14.13 -10.49
C PRO A 64 8.67 13.09 -10.64
N VAL A 65 8.99 11.80 -10.60
CA VAL A 65 8.02 10.70 -10.73
C VAL A 65 7.38 10.28 -9.40
N GLY A 66 7.90 10.76 -8.25
CA GLY A 66 7.39 10.41 -6.92
C GLY A 66 8.48 10.15 -5.89
N ARG A 67 8.20 9.30 -4.91
CA ARG A 67 9.12 8.94 -3.83
C ARG A 67 9.87 7.65 -4.14
N GLN A 68 11.15 7.76 -4.48
CA GLN A 68 12.00 6.60 -4.71
C GLN A 68 12.56 6.08 -3.38
N LEU A 69 12.21 4.87 -2.98
CA LEU A 69 12.77 4.23 -1.80
C LEU A 69 14.26 3.91 -2.00
N LYS A 70 15.10 4.23 -0.99
CA LYS A 70 16.55 3.96 -1.00
C LYS A 70 16.90 2.50 -0.72
N ALA A 71 16.03 1.80 0.02
CA ALA A 71 16.22 0.40 0.33
C ALA A 71 16.03 -0.48 -0.93
N ALA A 72 16.74 -1.62 -0.98
CA ALA A 72 16.39 -2.67 -1.91
C ALA A 72 14.98 -3.18 -1.61
N MET A 73 14.26 -3.62 -2.64
CA MET A 73 12.95 -4.25 -2.44
C MET A 73 13.16 -5.57 -1.67
N PRO A 74 12.50 -5.77 -0.52
CA PRO A 74 12.54 -7.04 0.19
C PRO A 74 11.95 -8.17 -0.65
N ASP A 75 12.46 -9.39 -0.49
CA ASP A 75 11.85 -10.59 -1.09
C ASP A 75 10.48 -10.91 -0.47
N ALA A 76 10.30 -10.56 0.80
CA ALA A 76 9.02 -10.66 1.50
C ALA A 76 8.04 -9.59 1.00
N LEU A 77 7.02 -10.03 0.24
CA LEU A 77 6.04 -9.14 -0.40
C LEU A 77 5.22 -8.31 0.59
N ASP A 78 4.88 -8.88 1.75
CA ASP A 78 4.15 -8.17 2.80
C ASP A 78 5.00 -7.02 3.37
N LEU A 79 6.30 -7.24 3.57
CA LEU A 79 7.22 -6.21 4.00
C LEU A 79 7.41 -5.13 2.94
N ALA A 80 7.55 -5.52 1.66
CA ALA A 80 7.62 -4.59 0.55
C ALA A 80 6.34 -3.72 0.44
N ALA A 81 5.16 -4.30 0.65
CA ALA A 81 3.90 -3.57 0.68
C ALA A 81 3.84 -2.60 1.86
N ARG A 82 4.22 -3.02 3.08
CA ARG A 82 4.30 -2.13 4.25
C ARG A 82 5.23 -0.94 4.01
N HIS A 83 6.40 -1.17 3.42
CA HIS A 83 7.33 -0.10 3.07
C HIS A 83 6.74 0.90 2.08
N LEU A 84 6.04 0.44 1.04
CA LEU A 84 5.44 1.33 0.05
C LEU A 84 4.24 2.09 0.61
N VAL A 85 3.41 1.46 1.45
CA VAL A 85 2.28 2.12 2.13
C VAL A 85 2.78 3.18 3.12
N THR A 86 3.74 2.84 3.97
CA THR A 86 4.31 3.80 4.95
C THR A 86 5.01 4.97 4.27
N ALA A 87 5.52 4.79 3.05
CA ALA A 87 6.10 5.85 2.24
C ALA A 87 5.09 6.79 1.58
N LEU A 88 3.79 6.53 1.70
CA LEU A 88 2.75 7.51 1.40
C LEU A 88 2.78 8.69 2.39
N LEU A 89 3.36 8.50 3.58
CA LEU A 89 3.46 9.54 4.60
C LEU A 89 4.71 10.44 4.45
N PRO A 90 4.60 11.75 4.75
CA PRO A 90 3.35 12.48 5.00
C PRO A 90 2.49 12.54 3.74
N PHE A 91 1.16 12.55 3.89
CA PHE A 91 0.26 12.72 2.74
C PHE A 91 0.52 14.06 2.03
N SER A 92 0.22 14.07 0.73
CA SER A 92 0.34 15.25 -0.13
C SER A 92 -0.94 15.39 -0.94
N GLU A 93 -1.24 16.61 -1.40
CA GLU A 93 -2.36 16.86 -2.32
C GLU A 93 -2.23 16.06 -3.62
N GLN A 94 -0.99 15.81 -4.06
CA GLN A 94 -0.70 14.96 -5.21
C GLN A 94 -0.26 13.57 -4.73
N TYR A 95 -0.64 12.54 -5.48
CA TYR A 95 -0.24 11.18 -5.17
C TYR A 95 1.31 11.07 -5.16
N PRO A 96 1.93 10.73 -4.02
CA PRO A 96 3.39 10.79 -3.89
C PRO A 96 4.12 9.63 -4.60
N MET A 97 3.37 8.69 -5.19
CA MET A 97 3.86 7.51 -5.92
C MET A 97 5.13 6.88 -5.33
N PRO A 98 5.06 6.23 -4.15
CA PRO A 98 6.20 5.50 -3.62
C PRO A 98 6.58 4.32 -4.50
N PHE A 99 7.87 4.15 -4.77
CA PHE A 99 8.35 3.07 -5.63
C PHE A 99 9.74 2.57 -5.27
N TYR A 100 9.97 1.29 -5.56
CA TYR A 100 11.30 0.69 -5.64
C TYR A 100 11.83 0.78 -7.07
N ARG A 101 13.09 1.20 -7.22
CA ARG A 101 13.81 1.13 -8.49
C ARG A 101 14.01 -0.35 -8.86
N VAL A 102 13.52 -0.72 -10.04
CA VAL A 102 13.81 -2.04 -10.62
C VAL A 102 15.21 -1.97 -11.21
N LYS A 103 16.11 -2.88 -10.82
CA LYS A 103 17.39 -3.02 -11.51
C LYS A 103 17.08 -3.54 -12.91
N ALA A 104 17.58 -2.83 -13.93
CA ALA A 104 17.56 -3.27 -15.31
C ALA A 104 18.46 -4.50 -15.48
#